data_AF-A0A967W2I1-F1
#
_entry.id   AF-A0A967W2I1-F1
#
_cell.length_a   1.000
_cell.length_b   1.000
_cell.length_c   1.000
_cell.angle_alpha   90.00
_cell.angle_beta   90.00
_cell.angle_gamma   90.00
#
_symmetry.space_group_name_H-M   'P 1'
#
loop_
_entity.id
_entity.type
_entity.pdbx_description
1 polymer ?
#
loop_
_entity_poly.entity_id
_entity_poly.type
_entity_poly.pdbx_seq_one_letter_code
_entity_poly.pdbx_strand_id
1 'polypeptide(L)'
;MIKNSIPYRFKKIFVHREAQDDQITRDVINYFPELPVEVVADDQEFVRESSKLSLTQGKCYLWLTHQKGTYIKYCHGATRTSDTYTCCNYLICNESVGCPIECNYCFLQGYMTNPSITVYTNYEKIQEELRFISEKNPQRLLRVGTGELSDSLALDPVVQLTEKLAVTVDSLPNIFLEFKTKTDHVDHLLEM
;
A
#
# COMPACT_ATOMS: atom_id res chain seq x y z
N MET A 1 5.12 20.73 18.85
CA MET A 1 4.59 20.04 17.66
C MET A 1 5.77 19.63 16.81
N ILE A 2 6.24 18.39 16.98
CA ILE A 2 7.22 17.80 16.07
C ILE A 2 6.45 17.63 14.76
N LYS A 3 6.85 18.34 13.70
CA LYS A 3 6.41 17.95 12.36
C LYS A 3 6.96 16.54 12.19
N ASN A 4 6.11 15.53 12.23
CA ASN A 4 6.44 14.14 11.91
C ASN A 4 6.76 14.08 10.40
N SER A 5 7.90 14.66 10.03
CA SER A 5 8.49 14.51 8.71
C SER A 5 9.08 13.12 8.65
N ILE A 6 8.57 12.29 7.77
CA ILE A 6 9.15 10.96 7.54
C ILE A 6 10.62 11.10 7.09
N PRO A 7 11.54 10.23 7.54
CA PRO A 7 12.98 10.39 7.30
C PRO A 7 13.42 10.01 5.87
N TYR A 8 12.46 9.77 4.96
CA TYR A 8 12.72 9.26 3.62
C TYR A 8 12.95 10.40 2.63
N ARG A 9 13.97 10.26 1.78
CA ARG A 9 14.34 11.26 0.79
C ARG A 9 13.78 10.91 -0.58
N PHE A 10 12.61 11.43 -0.89
CA PHE A 10 12.03 11.37 -2.23
C PHE A 10 12.62 12.46 -3.13
N LYS A 11 12.62 12.21 -4.45
CA LYS A 11 13.18 13.10 -5.46
C LYS A 11 12.15 13.62 -6.45
N LYS A 12 11.09 12.84 -6.70
CA LYS A 12 10.03 13.16 -7.66
C LYS A 12 8.81 12.30 -7.36
N ILE A 13 7.63 12.87 -7.60
CA ILE A 13 6.35 12.18 -7.60
C ILE A 13 5.91 12.02 -9.06
N PHE A 14 5.61 10.80 -9.45
CA PHE A 14 4.98 10.50 -10.72
C PHE A 14 3.50 10.17 -10.44
N VAL A 15 2.60 10.69 -11.27
CA VAL A 15 1.16 10.53 -11.11
C VAL A 15 0.56 10.02 -12.42
N HIS A 16 -0.16 8.92 -12.36
CA HIS A 16 -0.95 8.44 -13.48
C HIS A 16 -2.07 9.44 -13.79
N ARG A 17 -2.37 9.68 -15.07
CA ARG A 17 -3.38 10.66 -15.49
C ARG A 17 -4.73 10.48 -14.79
N GLU A 18 -5.17 9.24 -14.60
CA GLU A 18 -6.46 8.91 -13.96
C GLU A 18 -6.46 9.17 -12.44
N ALA A 19 -5.29 9.22 -11.82
CA ALA A 19 -5.14 9.39 -10.37
C ALA A 19 -4.95 10.85 -9.94
N GLN A 20 -4.91 11.81 -10.87
CA GLN A 20 -4.55 13.21 -10.57
C GLN A 20 -5.48 13.88 -9.56
N ASP A 21 -6.78 13.62 -9.68
CA ASP A 21 -7.81 14.30 -8.90
C ASP A 21 -8.15 13.57 -7.60
N ASP A 22 -7.52 12.42 -7.34
CA ASP A 22 -7.78 11.62 -6.16
C ASP A 22 -7.32 12.33 -4.88
N GLN A 23 -8.03 12.09 -3.78
CA GLN A 23 -7.71 12.71 -2.50
C GLN A 23 -6.28 12.34 -2.04
N ILE A 24 -5.90 11.07 -2.14
CA ILE A 24 -4.56 10.60 -1.77
C ILE A 24 -3.47 11.31 -2.59
N THR A 25 -3.71 11.53 -3.89
CA THR A 25 -2.76 12.26 -4.74
C THR A 25 -2.55 13.68 -4.24
N ARG A 26 -3.63 14.38 -3.90
CA ARG A 26 -3.56 15.72 -3.33
C ARG A 26 -2.83 15.73 -1.98
N ASP A 27 -3.13 14.76 -1.11
CA ASP A 27 -2.51 14.65 0.21
C ASP A 27 -0.98 14.45 0.09
N VAL A 28 -0.55 13.55 -0.79
CA VAL A 28 0.88 13.28 -1.04
C VAL A 28 1.60 14.50 -1.63
N ILE A 29 1.00 15.19 -2.62
CA ILE A 29 1.60 16.39 -3.22
C ILE A 29 1.69 17.53 -2.21
N ASN A 30 0.64 17.73 -1.39
CA ASN A 30 0.61 18.78 -0.37
C ASN A 30 1.62 18.53 0.76
N TYR A 31 1.90 17.25 1.07
CA TYR A 31 2.92 16.87 2.05
C TYR A 31 4.34 17.16 1.53
N PHE A 32 4.55 17.05 0.21
CA PHE A 32 5.84 17.27 -0.46
C PHE A 32 5.80 18.42 -1.49
N PRO A 33 5.53 19.66 -1.06
CA PRO A 33 5.31 20.78 -1.98
C PRO A 33 6.56 21.15 -2.81
N GLU A 34 7.75 20.75 -2.37
CA GLU A 34 9.02 20.99 -3.05
C GLU A 34 9.36 19.94 -4.12
N LEU A 35 8.70 18.78 -4.12
CA LEU A 35 9.03 17.72 -5.05
C LEU A 35 8.42 17.99 -6.44
N PRO A 36 9.19 17.79 -7.52
CA PRO A 36 8.61 17.86 -8.86
C PRO A 36 7.55 16.77 -9.02
N VAL A 37 6.45 17.14 -9.66
CA VAL A 37 5.34 16.25 -10.02
C VAL A 37 5.32 16.06 -11.53
N GLU A 38 5.33 14.81 -11.99
CA GLU A 38 5.27 14.45 -13.41
C GLU A 38 4.05 13.59 -13.68
N VAL A 39 3.25 13.98 -14.67
CA VAL A 39 2.08 13.21 -15.10
C VAL A 39 2.50 12.21 -16.17
N VAL A 40 2.15 10.94 -15.96
CA VAL A 40 2.38 9.86 -16.92
C VAL A 40 1.03 9.26 -17.35
N ALA A 41 0.90 8.93 -18.64
CA ALA A 41 -0.36 8.44 -19.20
C ALA A 41 -0.46 6.91 -19.31
N ASP A 42 0.66 6.20 -19.19
CA ASP A 42 0.76 4.76 -19.39
C ASP A 42 1.57 4.11 -18.26
N ASP A 43 0.93 3.22 -17.49
CA ASP A 43 1.59 2.48 -16.40
C ASP A 43 2.74 1.60 -16.88
N GLN A 44 2.61 0.96 -18.05
CA GLN A 44 3.64 0.06 -18.59
C GLN A 44 4.87 0.85 -19.02
N GLU A 45 4.67 2.04 -19.61
CA GLU A 45 5.75 2.97 -19.90
C GLU A 45 6.48 3.37 -18.62
N PHE A 46 5.75 3.77 -17.57
CA PHE A 46 6.36 4.11 -16.29
C PHE A 46 7.17 2.95 -15.71
N VAL A 47 6.59 1.75 -15.65
CA VAL A 47 7.27 0.56 -15.11
C VAL A 47 8.50 0.21 -15.93
N ARG A 48 8.44 0.33 -17.26
CA ARG A 48 9.59 0.08 -18.15
C ARG A 48 10.73 1.06 -17.87
N GLU A 49 10.45 2.34 -17.68
CA GLU A 49 11.49 3.32 -17.36
C GLU A 49 12.02 3.14 -15.93
N SER A 50 11.14 2.90 -14.97
CA SER A 50 11.54 2.67 -13.58
C SER A 50 12.37 1.40 -13.40
N SER A 51 12.13 0.34 -14.17
CA SER A 51 12.88 -0.92 -14.06
C SER A 51 14.36 -0.79 -14.46
N LYS A 52 14.76 0.33 -15.09
CA LYS A 52 16.16 0.65 -15.39
C LYS A 52 16.93 1.20 -14.18
N LEU A 53 16.22 1.58 -13.11
CA LEU A 53 16.82 2.12 -11.89
C LEU A 53 17.33 1.01 -10.99
N SER A 54 18.37 1.30 -10.20
CA SER A 54 18.72 0.41 -9.07
C SER A 54 17.62 0.45 -8.01
N LEU A 55 17.56 -0.57 -7.15
CA LEU A 55 16.59 -0.62 -6.04
C LEU A 55 16.66 0.62 -5.15
N THR A 56 17.87 1.05 -4.77
CA THR A 56 18.10 2.27 -3.98
C THR A 56 17.65 3.53 -4.72
N GLN A 57 17.87 3.62 -6.03
CA GLN A 57 17.42 4.77 -6.82
C GLN A 57 15.89 4.81 -6.96
N GLY A 58 15.26 3.66 -7.24
CA GLY A 58 13.82 3.54 -7.41
C GLY A 58 13.07 3.94 -6.14
N LYS A 59 13.54 3.52 -4.96
CA LYS A 59 12.94 3.89 -3.66
C LYS A 59 12.87 5.39 -3.38
N CYS A 60 13.59 6.23 -4.13
CA CYS A 60 13.48 7.68 -4.06
C CYS A 60 12.33 8.27 -4.92
N TYR A 61 11.53 7.44 -5.58
CA TYR A 61 10.42 7.88 -6.44
C TYR A 61 9.09 7.30 -5.96
N LEU A 62 8.07 8.16 -5.98
CA LEU A 62 6.68 7.78 -5.72
C LEU A 62 5.94 7.66 -7.05
N TRP A 63 5.16 6.60 -7.20
CA TRP A 63 4.26 6.36 -8.33
C TRP A 63 2.82 6.27 -7.82
N LEU A 64 2.01 7.28 -8.12
CA LEU A 64 0.61 7.35 -7.72
C LEU A 64 -0.26 6.89 -8.88
N THR A 65 -0.98 5.78 -8.72
CA THR A 65 -1.81 5.20 -9.81
C THR A 65 -3.04 4.49 -9.26
N HIS A 66 -3.92 4.01 -10.13
CA HIS A 66 -5.05 3.17 -9.74
C HIS A 66 -4.67 1.69 -9.71
N GLN A 67 -5.16 0.97 -8.70
CA GLN A 67 -5.16 -0.49 -8.74
C GLN A 67 -6.25 -0.98 -9.71
N LYS A 68 -5.82 -1.61 -10.81
CA LYS A 68 -6.72 -2.17 -11.83
C LYS A 68 -7.32 -3.51 -11.39
N GLY A 69 -6.57 -4.29 -10.60
CA GLY A 69 -7.02 -5.59 -10.06
C GLY A 69 -7.84 -5.45 -8.78
N THR A 70 -7.95 -6.55 -8.03
CA THR A 70 -8.48 -6.51 -6.66
C THR A 70 -7.41 -6.10 -5.67
N TYR A 71 -7.82 -5.46 -4.57
CA TYR A 71 -6.96 -5.15 -3.44
C TYR A 71 -6.88 -6.31 -2.46
N ILE A 72 -8.02 -6.92 -2.17
CA ILE A 72 -8.14 -8.03 -1.24
C ILE A 72 -7.95 -9.34 -1.99
N LYS A 73 -6.94 -10.10 -1.59
CA LYS A 73 -6.60 -11.41 -2.16
C LYS A 73 -6.34 -12.39 -1.04
N TYR A 74 -6.33 -13.67 -1.36
CA TYR A 74 -5.73 -14.63 -0.45
C TYR A 74 -4.21 -14.49 -0.46
N CYS A 75 -3.58 -14.75 0.68
CA CYS A 75 -2.12 -14.84 0.74
C CYS A 75 -1.58 -15.96 -0.16
N HIS A 76 -0.30 -15.89 -0.51
CA HIS A 76 0.35 -16.90 -1.36
C HIS A 76 0.26 -18.33 -0.79
N GLY A 77 0.19 -18.46 0.53
CA GLY A 77 -0.02 -19.73 1.23
C GLY A 77 -1.45 -20.29 1.12
N ALA A 78 -2.38 -19.62 0.44
CA ALA A 78 -3.71 -20.16 0.16
C ALA A 78 -3.81 -20.84 -1.21
N THR A 79 -2.69 -20.95 -1.95
CA THR A 79 -2.64 -21.75 -3.16
C THR A 79 -3.06 -23.18 -2.80
N ARG A 80 -4.25 -23.58 -3.25
CA ARG A 80 -4.96 -24.83 -2.93
C ARG A 80 -4.28 -26.09 -3.50
N THR A 81 -2.96 -26.03 -3.70
CA THR A 81 -2.16 -26.99 -4.49
C THR A 81 -1.12 -27.72 -3.65
N SER A 82 -1.18 -27.61 -2.33
CA SER A 82 -0.30 -28.34 -1.43
C SER A 82 -1.15 -29.26 -0.54
N ASP A 83 -0.95 -30.58 -0.70
CA ASP A 83 -1.40 -31.59 0.26
C ASP A 83 -0.54 -31.56 1.55
N THR A 84 0.38 -30.61 1.67
CA THR A 84 1.42 -30.57 2.71
C THR A 84 1.15 -29.56 3.82
N TYR A 85 0.19 -28.64 3.67
CA TYR A 85 -0.19 -27.71 4.73
C TYR A 85 -1.68 -27.36 4.74
N THR A 86 -2.21 -27.04 5.92
CA THR A 86 -3.58 -26.55 6.09
C THR A 86 -3.61 -25.03 5.93
N CYS A 87 -4.42 -24.52 5.00
CA CYS A 87 -4.57 -23.09 4.76
C CYS A 87 -5.19 -22.37 5.98
N CYS A 88 -4.58 -21.27 6.40
CA CYS A 88 -5.07 -20.43 7.50
C CYS A 88 -6.14 -19.39 7.07
N ASN A 89 -6.55 -19.38 5.79
CA ASN A 89 -7.50 -18.44 5.19
C ASN A 89 -7.14 -16.95 5.40
N TYR A 90 -5.85 -16.63 5.42
CA TYR A 90 -5.39 -15.25 5.56
C TYR A 90 -5.60 -14.48 4.26
N LEU A 91 -6.18 -13.29 4.39
CA LEU A 91 -6.34 -12.34 3.30
C LEU A 91 -5.29 -11.25 3.41
N ILE A 92 -4.90 -10.71 2.27
CA ILE A 92 -3.95 -9.62 2.12
C ILE A 92 -4.66 -8.45 1.46
N CYS A 93 -4.40 -7.25 1.97
CA CYS A 93 -4.71 -5.98 1.33
C CYS A 93 -3.42 -5.45 0.70
N ASN A 94 -3.47 -5.14 -0.59
CA ASN A 94 -2.34 -4.60 -1.34
C ASN A 94 -2.57 -3.13 -1.69
N GLU A 95 -2.53 -2.27 -0.69
CA GLU A 95 -2.72 -0.82 -0.80
C GLU A 95 -1.55 -0.10 -1.50
N SER A 96 -0.36 -0.68 -1.43
CA SER A 96 0.88 -0.12 -1.96
C SER A 96 1.84 -1.24 -2.31
N VAL A 97 2.84 -0.92 -3.13
CA VAL A 97 3.92 -1.83 -3.53
C VAL A 97 5.25 -1.12 -3.39
N GLY A 98 6.21 -1.78 -2.75
CA GLY A 98 7.50 -1.19 -2.40
C GLY A 98 7.52 -0.57 -1.01
N CYS A 99 8.71 -0.20 -0.56
CA CYS A 99 8.95 0.30 0.78
C CYS A 99 10.18 1.21 0.78
N PRO A 100 10.16 2.37 1.47
CA PRO A 100 11.31 3.27 1.51
C PRO A 100 12.45 2.75 2.40
N ILE A 101 12.21 1.71 3.21
CA ILE A 101 13.21 1.13 4.11
C ILE A 101 14.16 0.22 3.33
N GLU A 102 15.46 0.35 3.55
CA GLU A 102 16.52 -0.43 2.87
C GLU A 102 17.00 -1.63 3.69
N CYS A 103 16.10 -2.57 4.02
CA CYS A 103 16.51 -3.79 4.70
C CYS A 103 17.36 -4.67 3.78
N ASN A 104 18.56 -5.06 4.22
CA ASN A 104 19.47 -5.96 3.47
C ASN A 104 18.86 -7.34 3.16
N TYR A 105 17.89 -7.79 3.96
CA TYR A 105 17.22 -9.09 3.82
C TYR A 105 15.83 -8.99 3.16
N CYS A 106 15.50 -7.85 2.55
CA CYS A 106 14.16 -7.63 2.00
C CYS A 106 13.90 -8.54 0.79
N PHE A 107 12.97 -9.50 0.93
CA PHE A 107 12.61 -10.43 -0.15
C PHE A 107 12.02 -9.72 -1.37
N LEU A 108 11.40 -8.54 -1.20
CA LEU A 108 10.82 -7.76 -2.30
C LEU A 108 11.87 -7.34 -3.33
N GLN A 109 13.15 -7.27 -2.95
CA GLN A 109 14.25 -6.95 -3.87
C GLN A 109 14.37 -7.95 -5.02
N GLY A 110 14.00 -9.21 -4.80
CA GLY A 110 13.98 -10.25 -5.84
C GLY A 110 12.61 -10.48 -6.49
N TYR A 111 11.56 -9.83 -5.99
CA TYR A 111 10.17 -10.04 -6.42
C TYR A 111 9.64 -8.90 -7.31
N MET A 112 10.04 -7.65 -7.04
CA MET A 112 9.48 -6.48 -7.71
C MET A 112 10.19 -6.16 -9.03
N THR A 113 9.42 -5.91 -10.08
CA THR A 113 9.92 -5.43 -11.38
C THR A 113 10.03 -3.90 -11.43
N ASN A 114 9.21 -3.21 -10.65
CA ASN A 114 9.23 -1.76 -10.46
C ASN A 114 9.94 -1.43 -9.13
N PRO A 115 11.13 -0.80 -9.13
CA PRO A 115 11.81 -0.40 -7.90
C PRO A 115 11.24 0.88 -7.27
N SER A 116 10.39 1.64 -7.99
CA SER A 116 9.70 2.81 -7.44
C SER A 116 8.55 2.40 -6.51
N ILE A 117 8.29 3.22 -5.49
CA ILE A 117 7.23 2.93 -4.54
C ILE A 117 5.89 3.31 -5.16
N THR A 118 5.03 2.34 -5.34
CA THR A 118 3.69 2.52 -5.89
C THR A 118 2.68 2.70 -4.77
N VAL A 119 1.91 3.77 -4.80
CA VAL A 119 0.78 4.02 -3.90
C VAL A 119 -0.48 4.02 -4.74
N TYR A 120 -1.43 3.15 -4.40
CA TYR A 120 -2.70 3.13 -5.12
C TYR A 120 -3.68 4.12 -4.53
N THR A 121 -4.26 4.97 -5.37
CA THR A 121 -5.00 6.16 -4.92
C THR A 121 -6.51 5.97 -4.88
N ASN A 122 -7.06 4.99 -5.63
CA ASN A 122 -8.48 4.61 -5.65
C ASN A 122 -8.85 3.68 -4.47
N TYR A 123 -8.54 4.12 -3.25
CA TYR A 123 -8.69 3.32 -2.03
C TYR A 123 -10.15 3.02 -1.64
N GLU A 124 -11.11 3.76 -2.18
CA GLU A 124 -12.55 3.52 -1.97
C GLU A 124 -12.93 2.08 -2.36
N LYS A 125 -12.27 1.55 -3.39
CA LYS A 125 -12.41 0.17 -3.83
C LYS A 125 -12.01 -0.85 -2.75
N ILE A 126 -11.04 -0.54 -1.89
CA ILE A 126 -10.69 -1.40 -0.74
C ILE A 126 -11.90 -1.53 0.18
N GLN A 127 -12.58 -0.42 0.47
CA GLN A 127 -13.74 -0.46 1.36
C GLN A 127 -14.89 -1.27 0.77
N GLU A 128 -15.15 -1.12 -0.53
CA GLU A 128 -16.15 -1.90 -1.25
C GLU A 128 -15.82 -3.40 -1.21
N GLU A 129 -14.57 -3.77 -1.46
CA GLU A 129 -14.12 -5.16 -1.40
C GLU A 129 -14.21 -5.73 0.02
N LEU A 130 -13.83 -4.99 1.05
CA LEU A 130 -13.96 -5.39 2.46
C LEU A 130 -15.43 -5.59 2.88
N ARG A 131 -16.32 -4.66 2.52
CA ARG A 131 -17.76 -4.79 2.76
C ARG A 131 -18.31 -6.04 2.07
N PHE A 132 -17.99 -6.21 0.78
CA PHE A 132 -18.46 -7.35 0.00
C PHE A 132 -18.02 -8.70 0.61
N ILE A 133 -16.75 -8.86 0.97
CA ILE A 133 -16.28 -10.14 1.55
C ILE A 133 -16.86 -10.39 2.96
N SER A 134 -17.06 -9.33 3.75
CA SER A 134 -17.66 -9.39 5.08
C SER A 134 -19.10 -9.92 4.98
N GLU A 135 -19.92 -9.30 4.14
CA GLU A 135 -21.33 -9.66 3.92
C GLU A 135 -21.49 -11.06 3.32
N LYS A 136 -20.57 -11.47 2.44
CA LYS A 136 -20.58 -12.82 1.87
C LYS A 136 -20.20 -13.92 2.86
N ASN A 137 -19.54 -13.58 3.97
CA ASN A 137 -19.03 -14.54 4.95
C ASN A 137 -19.43 -14.16 6.40
N PRO A 138 -20.71 -13.95 6.71
CA PRO A 138 -21.14 -13.34 7.98
C PRO A 138 -20.83 -14.21 9.21
N GLN A 139 -20.61 -15.51 9.01
CA GLN A 139 -20.32 -16.49 10.07
C GLN A 139 -18.83 -16.82 10.20
N ARG A 140 -17.95 -16.12 9.49
CA ARG A 140 -16.50 -16.37 9.51
C ARG A 140 -15.77 -15.13 9.97
N LEU A 141 -14.81 -15.30 10.88
CA LEU A 141 -13.80 -14.30 11.16
C LEU A 141 -12.80 -14.26 10.00
N LEU A 142 -12.71 -13.12 9.32
CA LEU A 142 -11.80 -12.87 8.21
C LEU A 142 -10.59 -12.10 8.72
N ARG A 143 -9.38 -12.63 8.52
CA ARG A 143 -8.14 -11.94 8.87
C ARG A 143 -7.57 -11.28 7.63
N VAL A 144 -7.46 -9.97 7.65
CA VAL A 144 -6.95 -9.15 6.55
C VAL A 144 -5.67 -8.46 6.99
N GLY A 145 -4.55 -8.80 6.37
CA GLY A 145 -3.27 -8.17 6.64
C GLY A 145 -2.88 -7.17 5.56
N THR A 146 -2.27 -6.06 5.97
CA THR A 146 -1.56 -5.14 5.07
C THR A 146 -0.07 -5.45 5.07
N GLY A 147 0.70 -4.78 4.19
CA GLY A 147 2.17 -4.86 4.20
C GLY A 147 2.76 -6.19 3.71
N GLU A 148 2.08 -6.92 2.81
CA GLU A 148 2.70 -8.07 2.13
C GLU A 148 3.75 -7.59 1.12
N LEU A 149 3.39 -6.62 0.27
CA LEU A 149 4.25 -6.06 -0.77
C LEU A 149 4.79 -4.67 -0.43
N SER A 150 4.60 -4.24 0.81
CA SER A 150 4.97 -2.90 1.30
C SER A 150 5.22 -2.93 2.82
N ASP A 151 5.42 -1.77 3.42
CA ASP A 151 5.35 -1.59 4.88
C ASP A 151 4.15 -0.70 5.19
N SER A 152 3.26 -1.17 6.07
CA SER A 152 1.94 -0.56 6.26
C SER A 152 1.99 0.86 6.83
N LEU A 153 3.01 1.16 7.65
CA LEU A 153 3.10 2.46 8.35
C LEU A 153 4.22 3.36 7.84
N ALA A 154 5.11 2.84 6.99
CA ALA A 154 6.23 3.64 6.48
C ALA A 154 5.78 4.91 5.72
N LEU A 155 4.76 4.81 4.87
CA LEU A 155 4.21 5.97 4.15
C LEU A 155 2.93 6.54 4.76
N ASP A 156 2.48 5.97 5.86
CA ASP A 156 1.17 6.30 6.40
C ASP A 156 1.06 7.72 6.98
N PRO A 157 2.11 8.36 7.54
CA PRO A 157 2.05 9.79 7.86
C PRO A 157 1.73 10.70 6.67
N VAL A 158 1.94 10.22 5.43
CA VAL A 158 1.64 10.94 4.19
C VAL A 158 0.32 10.51 3.58
N VAL A 159 0.10 9.19 3.46
CA VAL A 159 -1.05 8.61 2.74
C VAL A 159 -2.30 8.54 3.64
N GLN A 160 -2.08 8.42 4.96
CA GLN A 160 -3.12 8.33 6.00
C GLN A 160 -4.18 7.27 5.67
N LEU A 161 -3.72 6.08 5.26
CA LEU A 161 -4.62 5.01 4.85
C LEU A 161 -5.04 4.15 6.03
N THR A 162 -4.17 3.95 7.03
CA THR A 162 -4.51 3.04 8.13
C THR A 162 -5.69 3.53 8.95
N GLU A 163 -5.84 4.83 9.16
CA GLU A 163 -7.01 5.43 9.80
C GLU A 163 -8.29 5.15 8.98
N LYS A 164 -8.24 5.38 7.66
CA LYS A 164 -9.35 5.11 6.74
C LYS A 164 -9.76 3.63 6.76
N LEU A 165 -8.79 2.72 6.83
CA LEU A 165 -9.04 1.29 6.92
C LEU A 165 -9.61 0.90 8.28
N ALA A 166 -9.06 1.43 9.39
CA ALA A 166 -9.55 1.18 10.74
C ALA A 166 -11.02 1.62 10.89
N VAL A 167 -11.37 2.83 10.44
CA VAL A 167 -12.76 3.32 10.40
C VAL A 167 -13.65 2.43 9.54
N THR A 168 -13.14 1.94 8.41
CA THR A 168 -13.90 1.02 7.54
C THR A 168 -14.23 -0.28 8.27
N VAL A 169 -13.23 -0.91 8.91
CA VAL A 169 -13.41 -2.21 9.57
C VAL A 169 -14.16 -2.12 10.89
N ASP A 170 -14.24 -0.95 11.53
CA ASP A 170 -15.09 -0.74 12.72
C ASP A 170 -16.57 -1.07 12.43
N SER A 171 -17.01 -0.81 11.20
CA SER A 171 -18.36 -1.18 10.73
C SER A 171 -18.53 -2.66 10.32
N LEU A 172 -17.45 -3.45 10.31
CA LEU A 172 -17.41 -4.83 9.78
C LEU A 172 -17.05 -5.83 10.89
N PRO A 173 -18.05 -6.38 11.61
CA PRO A 173 -17.83 -7.10 12.88
C PRO A 173 -17.06 -8.42 12.74
N ASN A 174 -16.88 -8.90 11.51
CA ASN A 174 -16.22 -10.16 11.21
C ASN A 174 -14.87 -9.98 10.51
N ILE A 175 -14.31 -8.76 10.45
CA ILE A 175 -12.98 -8.50 9.91
C ILE A 175 -12.00 -8.15 11.04
N PHE A 176 -10.88 -8.87 11.07
CA PHE A 176 -9.73 -8.54 11.89
C PHE A 176 -8.61 -7.98 11.00
N LEU A 177 -8.28 -6.70 11.16
CA LEU A 177 -7.29 -5.99 10.37
C LEU A 177 -5.92 -5.99 11.05
N GLU A 178 -4.86 -6.29 10.30
CA GLU A 178 -3.49 -6.41 10.82
C GLU A 178 -2.50 -5.51 10.04
N PHE A 179 -1.96 -4.49 10.72
CA PHE A 179 -0.87 -3.66 10.20
C PHE A 179 0.51 -4.24 10.55
N LYS A 180 1.46 -4.18 9.61
CA LYS A 180 2.83 -4.67 9.81
C LYS A 180 3.84 -3.58 9.41
N THR A 181 4.74 -3.24 10.33
CA THR A 181 5.74 -2.19 10.10
C THR A 181 7.11 -2.48 10.71
N LYS A 182 8.15 -1.81 10.20
CA LYS A 182 9.47 -1.64 10.81
C LYS A 182 9.76 -0.18 11.23
N THR A 183 8.71 0.64 11.31
CA THR A 183 8.80 2.04 11.73
C THR A 183 8.17 2.24 13.11
N ASP A 184 8.37 3.42 13.67
CA ASP A 184 7.73 3.93 14.88
C ASP A 184 6.60 4.94 14.56
N HIS A 185 6.14 5.00 13.30
CA HIS A 185 5.12 5.92 12.83
C HIS A 185 3.71 5.46 13.24
N VAL A 186 3.48 5.37 14.56
CA VAL A 186 2.24 4.84 15.16
C VAL A 186 1.46 5.90 15.94
N ASP A 187 2.03 7.09 16.18
CA ASP A 187 1.45 8.09 17.07
C ASP A 187 0.02 8.48 16.66
N HIS A 188 -0.22 8.67 15.35
CA HIS A 188 -1.54 9.03 14.85
C HIS A 188 -2.60 7.93 15.05
N LEU A 189 -2.19 6.67 15.19
CA LEU A 189 -3.10 5.56 15.51
C LEU A 189 -3.51 5.54 16.99
N LEU A 190 -2.73 6.15 17.87
CA LEU A 190 -3.04 6.24 19.31
C LEU A 190 -3.99 7.39 19.62
N GLU A 191 -4.12 8.36 18.71
CA GLU A 191 -4.98 9.54 18.82
C GLU A 191 -6.36 9.36 18.17
N MET A 192 -6.63 8.18 17.59
CA MET A 192 -7.89 7.82 16.94
C MET A 192 -9.07 7.68 17.89
#